data_AF-W2KLE0-F1
#
_entry.id   AF-W2KLE0-F1
#
_cell.length_a   1.000
_cell.length_b   1.000
_cell.length_c   1.000
_cell.angle_alpha   90.00
_cell.angle_beta   90.00
_cell.angle_gamma   90.00
#
_symmetry.space_group_name_H-M   'P 1'
#
loop_
_entity.id
_entity.type
_entity.pdbx_description
1 polymer ?
#
loop_
_entity_poly.entity_id
_entity_poly.type
_entity_poly.pdbx_seq_one_letter_code
_entity_poly.pdbx_strand_id
1 'polypeptide(L)'
;MDEIDKQRLYSALKDVKSYSPGITTLICVKDTLSLEMAGEQAGSTGGSTLNAPNPNAGKDTLFHYDVVGCEVDAEADLGFCHADLTCDQAPFDVYLTQPTGTDTIKVTSVLAKN
;
A
#
# COMPACT_ATOMS: atom_id res chain seq x y z
N MET A 1 -2.90 -5.74 -11.83
CA MET A 1 -2.35 -5.83 -10.47
C MET A 1 -2.72 -7.18 -9.90
N ASP A 2 -1.73 -7.87 -9.34
CA ASP A 2 -1.84 -9.25 -8.89
C ASP A 2 -2.56 -9.37 -7.54
N GLU A 3 -3.13 -10.54 -7.26
CA GLU A 3 -3.83 -10.78 -6.00
C GLU A 3 -2.91 -10.63 -4.78
N ILE A 4 -1.64 -10.94 -4.93
CA ILE A 4 -0.62 -10.80 -3.87
C ILE A 4 -0.46 -9.34 -3.47
N ASP A 5 -0.46 -8.41 -4.43
CA ASP A 5 -0.32 -6.99 -4.14
C ASP A 5 -1.55 -6.41 -3.44
N LYS A 6 -2.75 -6.88 -3.82
CA LYS A 6 -3.99 -6.55 -3.11
C LYS A 6 -3.99 -7.08 -1.68
N GLN A 7 -3.58 -8.33 -1.48
CA GLN A 7 -3.49 -8.94 -0.15
C GLN A 7 -2.48 -8.22 0.75
N ARG A 8 -1.34 -7.77 0.19
CA ARG A 8 -0.37 -6.94 0.92
C ARG A 8 -1.01 -5.64 1.41
N LEU A 9 -1.69 -4.93 0.52
CA LEU A 9 -2.40 -3.69 0.84
C LEU A 9 -3.43 -3.91 1.94
N TYR A 10 -4.33 -4.88 1.77
CA TYR A 10 -5.40 -5.14 2.73
C TYR A 10 -4.86 -5.58 4.09
N SER A 11 -3.81 -6.41 4.11
CA SER A 11 -3.18 -6.84 5.36
C SER A 11 -2.52 -5.68 6.10
N ALA A 12 -1.83 -4.79 5.36
CA ALA A 12 -1.20 -3.60 5.95
C ALA A 12 -2.23 -2.61 6.51
N LEU A 13 -3.34 -2.42 5.79
CA LEU A 13 -4.42 -1.54 6.25
C LEU A 13 -5.21 -2.11 7.42
N LYS A 14 -5.34 -3.44 7.51
CA LYS A 14 -6.08 -4.14 8.57
C LYS A 14 -5.34 -4.15 9.91
N ASP A 15 -4.01 -4.14 9.89
CA ASP A 15 -3.21 -4.07 11.12
C ASP A 15 -2.90 -2.61 11.46
N VAL A 16 -3.63 -2.02 12.42
CA VAL A 16 -3.35 -0.65 12.88
C VAL A 16 -1.93 -0.47 13.41
N LYS A 17 -1.26 -1.55 13.83
CA LYS A 17 0.15 -1.50 14.28
C LYS A 17 1.12 -1.30 13.13
N SER A 18 0.70 -1.57 11.89
CA SER A 18 1.45 -1.25 10.69
C SER A 18 1.42 0.24 10.37
N TYR A 19 0.52 1.04 10.97
CA TYR A 19 0.45 2.47 10.69
C TYR A 19 1.58 3.22 11.39
N SER A 20 2.23 4.09 10.62
CA SER A 20 3.27 4.96 11.14
C SER A 20 2.66 6.00 12.10
N PRO A 21 3.43 6.48 13.10
CA PRO A 21 2.94 7.48 14.04
C PRO A 21 2.43 8.74 13.31
N GLY A 22 1.21 9.18 13.65
CA GLY A 22 0.58 10.38 13.08
C GLY A 22 -0.40 10.12 11.94
N ILE A 23 -0.52 8.88 11.43
CA ILE A 23 -1.59 8.52 10.50
C ILE A 23 -2.88 8.30 11.28
N THR A 24 -3.88 9.12 10.99
CA THR A 24 -5.21 9.07 11.62
C THR A 24 -6.31 8.66 10.64
N THR A 25 -6.06 8.80 9.34
CA THR A 25 -6.96 8.36 8.29
C THR A 25 -6.96 6.84 8.21
N LEU A 26 -8.14 6.26 8.44
CA LEU A 26 -8.40 4.83 8.40
C LEU A 26 -9.36 4.57 7.25
N ILE A 27 -9.00 3.64 6.36
CA ILE A 27 -9.82 3.36 5.18
C ILE A 27 -10.06 1.86 4.99
N CYS A 28 -11.21 1.54 4.42
CA CYS A 28 -11.42 0.29 3.73
C CYS A 28 -11.20 0.51 2.23
N VAL A 29 -10.69 -0.52 1.54
CA VAL A 29 -10.47 -0.50 0.10
C VAL A 29 -11.50 -1.37 -0.58
N LYS A 30 -12.20 -0.79 -1.56
CA LYS A 30 -13.17 -1.51 -2.39
C LYS A 30 -12.54 -1.98 -3.68
N ASP A 31 -11.85 -1.06 -4.36
CA ASP A 31 -11.15 -1.31 -5.60
C ASP A 31 -9.76 -0.70 -5.54
N THR A 32 -8.81 -1.34 -6.22
CA THR A 32 -7.45 -0.82 -6.35
C THR A 32 -7.17 -0.62 -7.83
N LEU A 33 -6.89 0.63 -8.19
CA LEU A 33 -6.79 1.12 -9.55
C LEU A 33 -5.39 0.87 -10.12
N SER A 34 -4.36 1.21 -9.35
CA SER A 34 -2.96 1.05 -9.76
C SER A 34 -2.05 0.77 -8.56
N LEU A 35 -0.86 0.27 -8.89
CA LEU A 35 0.25 0.11 -7.96
C LEU A 35 1.52 0.60 -8.65
N GLU A 36 2.21 1.52 -8.00
CA GLU A 36 3.56 1.96 -8.34
C GLU A 36 4.53 1.46 -7.27
N MET A 37 5.65 0.90 -7.68
CA MET A 37 6.68 0.40 -6.78
C MET A 37 7.97 1.17 -7.02
N ALA A 38 8.68 1.50 -5.93
CA ALA A 38 10.03 2.05 -5.95
C ALA A 38 10.89 1.35 -4.88
N GLY A 39 12.11 0.91 -5.20
CA GLY A 39 12.98 0.21 -4.23
C GLY A 39 13.66 -1.04 -4.80
N GLU A 40 14.25 -1.87 -3.92
CA GLU A 40 15.08 -3.03 -4.29
C GLU A 40 14.43 -3.97 -5.32
N GLN A 41 13.10 -4.12 -5.26
CA GLN A 41 12.32 -4.99 -6.16
C GLN A 41 11.61 -4.25 -7.30
N ALA A 42 11.59 -2.91 -7.30
CA ALA A 42 10.82 -2.11 -8.26
C ALA A 42 11.39 -2.10 -9.69
N GLY A 43 12.63 -2.59 -9.87
CA GLY A 43 13.41 -2.40 -11.09
C GLY A 43 13.84 -3.68 -11.80
N SER A 44 13.05 -4.75 -11.78
CA SER A 44 13.36 -5.93 -12.60
C SER A 44 12.49 -6.05 -13.86
N THR A 45 12.23 -4.93 -14.54
CA THR A 45 11.79 -4.95 -15.96
C THR A 45 13.02 -4.83 -16.87
N GLY A 46 13.64 -5.99 -17.12
CA GLY A 46 14.41 -6.32 -18.33
C GLY A 46 15.22 -5.22 -19.02
N GLY A 47 16.39 -4.92 -18.49
CA GLY A 47 17.53 -4.36 -19.23
C GLY A 47 18.76 -5.18 -18.92
N SER A 48 19.00 -6.24 -19.70
CA SER A 48 20.11 -7.18 -19.54
C SER A 48 21.47 -6.49 -19.69
N THR A 49 21.98 -5.92 -18.60
CA THR A 49 23.41 -5.72 -18.38
C THR A 49 23.73 -6.36 -17.04
N LEU A 50 24.28 -7.58 -17.08
CA LEU A 50 24.59 -8.44 -15.93
C LEU A 50 25.51 -7.82 -14.84
N ASN A 51 25.92 -6.55 -14.98
CA ASN A 51 26.85 -5.86 -14.09
C ASN A 51 26.49 -4.38 -13.83
N ALA A 52 25.28 -3.91 -14.15
CA ALA A 52 24.88 -2.56 -13.74
C ALA A 52 24.55 -2.57 -12.23
N PRO A 53 25.17 -1.72 -11.40
CA PRO A 53 24.78 -1.61 -10.01
C PRO A 53 23.31 -1.20 -9.96
N ASN A 54 22.47 -2.01 -9.30
CA ASN A 54 21.08 -1.64 -9.05
C ASN A 54 21.12 -0.38 -8.15
N PRO A 55 20.69 0.80 -8.64
CA PRO A 55 20.72 2.04 -7.85
C PRO A 55 19.78 2.00 -6.64
N ASN A 56 18.96 0.95 -6.54
CA ASN A 56 18.05 0.70 -5.44
C ASN A 56 18.50 -0.46 -4.54
N ALA A 57 19.66 -1.09 -4.77
CA ALA A 57 20.19 -2.11 -3.86
C ALA A 57 20.36 -1.54 -2.44
N GLY A 58 19.82 -2.24 -1.45
CA GLY A 58 19.87 -1.84 -0.04
C GLY A 58 18.89 -0.73 0.37
N LYS A 59 17.86 -0.43 -0.42
CA LYS A 59 16.85 0.60 -0.10
C LYS A 59 15.47 0.01 0.14
N ASP A 60 14.75 0.60 1.09
CA ASP A 60 13.37 0.24 1.40
C ASP A 60 12.51 0.20 0.13
N THR A 61 11.57 -0.74 0.09
CA THR A 61 10.60 -0.81 -1.00
C THR A 61 9.37 0.01 -0.63
N LEU A 62 9.10 1.04 -1.42
CA LEU A 62 7.93 1.90 -1.35
C LEU A 62 6.89 1.39 -2.33
N PHE A 63 5.66 1.30 -1.85
CA PHE A 63 4.50 0.96 -2.65
C PHE A 63 3.54 2.14 -2.58
N HIS A 64 3.06 2.58 -3.74
CA HIS A 64 2.01 3.59 -3.85
C HIS A 64 0.83 2.94 -4.56
N TYR A 65 -0.27 2.82 -3.82
CA TYR A 65 -1.52 2.29 -4.33
C TYR A 65 -2.49 3.44 -4.57
N ASP A 66 -3.07 3.48 -5.76
CA ASP A 66 -4.25 4.29 -6.05
C ASP A 66 -5.48 3.41 -5.83
N VAL A 67 -6.35 3.79 -4.90
CA VAL A 67 -7.50 2.98 -4.48
C VAL A 67 -8.77 3.79 -4.49
N VAL A 68 -9.90 3.10 -4.63
CA VAL A 68 -11.22 3.62 -4.31
C VAL A 68 -11.70 2.89 -3.07
N GLY A 69 -12.12 3.65 -2.07
CA GLY A 69 -12.43 3.12 -0.76
C GLY A 69 -13.34 4.06 0.01
N CYS A 70 -13.46 3.79 1.29
CA CYS A 70 -14.19 4.63 2.22
C CYS A 70 -13.36 4.87 3.47
N GLU A 71 -13.50 6.06 4.03
CA GLU A 71 -13.01 6.35 5.38
C GLU A 71 -13.89 5.61 6.40
N VAL A 72 -13.25 4.99 7.40
CA VAL A 72 -13.91 4.18 8.43
C VAL A 72 -13.36 4.55 9.80
N ASP A 73 -14.20 4.52 10.83
CA ASP A 73 -13.79 4.84 12.20
C ASP A 73 -13.46 3.60 13.04
N ALA A 74 -13.77 2.40 12.54
CA ALA A 74 -13.61 1.15 13.26
C ALA A 74 -12.56 0.24 12.62
N GLU A 75 -11.68 -0.31 13.46
CA GLU A 75 -10.63 -1.24 13.02
C GLU A 75 -11.19 -2.50 12.36
N ALA A 76 -12.42 -2.90 12.73
CA ALA A 76 -13.09 -4.06 12.15
C ALA A 76 -13.44 -3.90 10.67
N ASP A 77 -13.54 -2.65 10.18
CA ASP A 77 -13.91 -2.33 8.80
C ASP A 77 -12.68 -2.03 7.91
N LEU A 78 -11.47 -2.06 8.48
CA LEU A 78 -10.22 -1.84 7.76
C LEU A 78 -9.86 -2.97 6.79
N GLY A 79 -9.08 -2.62 5.78
CA GLY A 79 -8.59 -3.57 4.79
C GLY A 79 -9.51 -3.61 3.57
N PHE A 80 -10.29 -4.68 3.40
CA PHE A 80 -11.25 -4.78 2.30
C PHE A 80 -12.64 -4.34 2.76
N CYS A 81 -13.30 -3.44 2.03
CA CYS A 81 -14.64 -2.97 2.39
C CYS A 81 -15.66 -4.12 2.41
N HIS A 82 -16.36 -4.28 3.54
CA HIS A 82 -17.46 -5.23 3.63
C HIS A 82 -18.61 -4.82 2.70
N ALA A 83 -19.37 -5.79 2.18
CA ALA A 83 -20.44 -5.54 1.21
C ALA A 83 -21.63 -4.75 1.81
N ASP A 84 -21.80 -4.81 3.13
CA ASP A 84 -22.81 -4.10 3.90
C ASP A 84 -22.39 -2.69 4.34
N LEU A 85 -21.11 -2.33 4.16
CA LEU A 85 -20.63 -1.00 4.49
C LEU A 85 -21.16 0.01 3.46
N THR A 86 -22.01 0.92 3.93
CA THR A 86 -22.58 2.00 3.10
C THR A 86 -21.83 3.29 3.41
N CYS A 87 -21.04 3.76 2.45
CA CYS A 87 -20.18 4.92 2.59
C CYS A 87 -19.99 5.61 1.24
N ASP A 88 -19.71 6.92 1.28
CA ASP A 88 -19.32 7.68 0.10
C ASP A 88 -17.92 7.25 -0.34
N GLN A 89 -17.84 6.60 -1.49
CA GLN A 89 -16.56 6.14 -2.04
C GLN A 89 -15.76 7.33 -2.53
N ALA A 90 -14.53 7.43 -2.05
CA ALA A 90 -13.56 8.43 -2.47
C ALA A 90 -12.29 7.75 -2.99
N PRO A 91 -11.56 8.41 -3.91
CA PRO A 91 -10.22 7.97 -4.30
C PRO A 91 -9.21 8.30 -3.20
N PHE A 92 -8.25 7.41 -2.96
CA PHE A 92 -7.16 7.60 -2.00
C PHE A 92 -5.81 7.17 -2.58
N ASP A 93 -4.75 7.88 -2.20
CA ASP A 93 -3.37 7.44 -2.35
C ASP A 93 -2.90 6.80 -1.05
N VAL A 94 -2.54 5.52 -1.10
CA VAL A 94 -2.01 4.77 0.03
C VAL A 94 -0.54 4.45 -0.21
N TYR A 95 0.30 4.87 0.72
CA TYR A 95 1.74 4.63 0.70
C TYR A 95 2.10 3.60 1.74
N LEU A 96 2.75 2.53 1.28
CA LEU A 96 3.34 1.51 2.13
C LEU A 96 4.86 1.54 1.99
N THR A 97 5.57 1.15 3.04
CA THR A 97 7.02 0.99 3.03
C THR A 97 7.39 -0.34 3.66
N GLN A 98 8.23 -1.08 2.96
CA GLN A 98 8.88 -2.29 3.42
C GLN A 98 10.37 -2.00 3.64
N PRO A 99 10.83 -1.93 4.90
CA PRO A 99 12.24 -1.74 5.16
C PRO A 99 13.10 -2.86 4.58
N THR A 100 14.25 -2.52 4.01
CA THR A 100 15.22 -3.49 3.46
C THR A 100 15.57 -4.57 4.49
N GLY A 101 15.59 -5.82 4.05
CA GLY A 101 15.95 -6.95 4.90
C GLY A 101 14.89 -7.30 5.96
N THR A 102 13.66 -6.80 5.81
CA THR A 102 12.53 -7.14 6.67
C THR A 102 11.31 -7.59 5.86
N ASP A 103 10.51 -8.47 6.45
CA ASP A 103 9.21 -8.88 5.92
C ASP A 103 8.05 -7.99 6.43
N THR A 104 8.37 -6.86 7.08
CA THR A 104 7.36 -5.99 7.69
C THR A 104 6.93 -4.90 6.72
N ILE A 105 5.62 -4.75 6.53
CA ILE A 105 5.02 -3.65 5.78
C ILE A 105 4.47 -2.61 6.76
N LYS A 106 4.76 -1.35 6.50
CA LYS A 106 4.19 -0.21 7.24
C LYS A 106 3.36 0.66 6.33
N VAL A 107 2.19 1.09 6.80
CA VAL A 107 1.43 2.17 6.19
C VAL A 107 2.11 3.47 6.59
N THR A 108 2.62 4.21 5.61
CA THR A 108 3.35 5.46 5.85
C THR A 108 2.53 6.69 5.49
N SER A 109 1.49 6.56 4.67
CA SER A 109 0.54 7.63 4.40
C SER A 109 -0.76 7.12 3.79
N VAL A 110 -1.87 7.80 4.07
CA VAL A 110 -3.19 7.59 3.46
C VAL A 110 -3.76 8.98 3.17
N LEU A 111 -3.94 9.33 1.89
CA LEU A 111 -4.35 10.66 1.45
C LEU A 111 -5.62 10.57 0.60
N ALA A 112 -6.67 11.29 0.96
CA ALA A 112 -7.85 11.44 0.11
C ALA A 112 -7.51 12.32 -1.11
N LYS A 113 -7.95 11.88 -2.30
CA LYS A 113 -7.86 12.65 -3.55
C LYS A 113 -9.15 13.45 -3.71
N ASN A 114 -9.00 14.77 -3.83
CA ASN A 114 -10.10 15.71 -4.12
C ASN A 114 -10.27 15.93 -5.62
#